data_AF-A0ABD7TTB8-F1
#
_entry.id   AF-A0ABD7TTB8-F1
#
_cell.length_a   1.000
_cell.length_b   1.000
_cell.length_c   1.000
_cell.angle_alpha   90.00
_cell.angle_beta   90.00
_cell.angle_gamma   90.00
#
_symmetry.space_group_name_H-M   'P 1'
#
loop_
_entity.id
_entity.type
_entity.pdbx_description
1 polymer ?
#
loop_
_entity_poly.entity_id
_entity_poly.type
_entity_poly.pdbx_seq_one_letter_code
_entity_poly.pdbx_strand_id
1 'polypeptide(L)'
;MLKEKRMTIEQMLRIQRELDRCRAYSDNVCTVEGINYDSGTRGIAFNHVGFRYPNKIKSIYIYDWETPEVIEEKVNKIKDVIAGEALIE
;
A
#
# COMPACT_ATOMS: atom_id res chain seq x y z
N MET A 1 27.22 -6.43 7.43
CA MET A 1 25.89 -6.07 6.92
C MET A 1 25.26 -5.11 7.92
N LEU A 2 25.21 -3.82 7.61
CA LEU A 2 24.44 -2.86 8.39
C LEU A 2 22.97 -3.29 8.31
N LYS A 3 22.31 -3.51 9.45
CA LYS A 3 20.86 -3.68 9.49
C LYS A 3 20.26 -2.35 9.02
N GLU A 4 19.88 -2.26 7.76
CA GLU A 4 19.03 -1.17 7.29
C GLU A 4 17.81 -1.11 8.21
N LYS A 5 17.54 0.09 8.73
CA LYS A 5 16.55 0.30 9.78
C LYS A 5 15.17 0.11 9.16
N ARG A 6 14.61 -1.09 9.33
CA ARG A 6 13.23 -1.40 8.95
C ARG A 6 12.26 -0.48 9.68
N MET A 7 11.15 -0.19 9.02
CA MET A 7 10.00 0.42 9.68
C MET A 7 9.50 -0.47 10.83
N THR A 8 9.10 0.17 11.92
CA THR A 8 8.49 -0.54 13.03
C THR A 8 7.07 -0.96 12.72
N ILE A 9 6.55 -1.94 13.47
CA ILE A 9 5.16 -2.40 13.35
C ILE A 9 4.19 -1.22 13.51
N GLU A 10 4.43 -0.35 14.49
CA GLU A 10 3.58 0.83 14.73
C GLU A 10 3.58 1.79 13.54
N GLN A 11 4.70 1.97 12.86
CA GLN A 11 4.75 2.82 11.67
C GLN A 11 3.97 2.18 10.51
N MET A 12 4.12 0.86 10.30
CA MET A 12 3.33 0.13 9.28
C MET A 12 1.84 0.20 9.57
N LEU A 13 1.43 0.00 10.83
CA LEU A 13 0.02 0.09 11.25
C LEU A 13 -0.56 1.49 11.04
N ARG A 14 0.21 2.55 11.27
CA ARG A 14 -0.22 3.93 10.99
C ARG A 14 -0.51 4.14 9.52
N ILE A 15 0.38 3.66 8.64
CA ILE A 15 0.18 3.74 7.19
C ILE A 15 -1.07 2.96 6.78
N GLN A 16 -1.22 1.71 7.26
CA GLN A 16 -2.37 0.89 6.89
C GLN A 16 -3.70 1.54 7.33
N ARG A 17 -3.77 2.08 8.56
CA ARG A 17 -4.97 2.78 9.07
C ARG A 17 -5.30 4.03 8.26
N GLU A 18 -4.28 4.77 7.84
CA GLU A 18 -4.45 5.94 6.98
C GLU A 18 -5.04 5.55 5.63
N LEU A 19 -4.47 4.54 4.97
CA LEU A 19 -4.95 4.05 3.68
C LEU A 19 -6.35 3.46 3.77
N ASP A 20 -6.64 2.70 4.83
CA ASP A 20 -7.98 2.13 5.06
C ASP A 20 -9.02 3.23 5.34
N ARG A 21 -8.65 4.29 6.06
CA ARG A 21 -9.50 5.49 6.21
C ARG A 21 -9.81 6.12 4.86
N CYS A 22 -8.81 6.34 4.00
CA CYS A 22 -9.02 6.87 2.65
C CYS A 22 -9.94 5.97 1.82
N ARG A 23 -9.69 4.65 1.84
CA ARG A 23 -10.50 3.63 1.14
C ARG A 23 -11.97 3.66 1.58
N ALA A 24 -12.24 3.85 2.87
CA ALA A 24 -13.60 3.86 3.40
C ALA A 24 -14.50 4.98 2.83
N TYR A 25 -13.90 6.05 2.30
CA TYR A 25 -14.60 7.18 1.66
C TYR A 25 -14.50 7.16 0.13
N SER A 26 -14.00 6.08 -0.46
CA SER A 26 -13.77 5.97 -1.90
C SER A 26 -14.94 5.32 -2.63
N ASP A 27 -15.23 5.81 -3.83
CA ASP A 27 -16.13 5.16 -4.79
C ASP A 27 -15.42 4.05 -5.61
N ASN A 28 -14.09 3.95 -5.53
CA ASN A 28 -13.32 2.95 -6.25
C ASN A 28 -13.35 1.59 -5.54
N VAL A 29 -13.44 0.52 -6.34
CA VAL A 29 -13.40 -0.85 -5.82
C VAL A 29 -11.96 -1.24 -5.49
N CYS A 30 -11.58 -1.15 -4.22
CA CYS A 30 -10.21 -1.48 -3.78
C CYS A 30 -10.14 -2.08 -2.37
N THR A 31 -9.04 -2.77 -2.06
CA THR A 31 -8.76 -3.35 -0.74
C THR A 31 -7.40 -2.90 -0.21
N VAL A 32 -7.28 -2.84 1.12
CA VAL A 32 -6.02 -2.58 1.86
C VAL A 32 -5.86 -3.71 2.88
N GLU A 33 -4.80 -4.49 2.76
CA GLU A 33 -4.57 -5.71 3.55
C GLU A 33 -3.19 -5.68 4.20
N GLY A 34 -3.12 -6.05 5.48
CA GLY A 34 -1.86 -6.21 6.19
C GLY A 34 -1.26 -7.59 5.94
N ILE A 35 0.05 -7.67 5.70
CA ILE A 35 0.77 -8.92 5.46
C ILE A 35 1.81 -9.13 6.55
N ASN A 36 1.82 -10.32 7.13
CA ASN A 36 2.88 -10.82 8.01
C ASN A 36 3.48 -12.08 7.39
N TYR A 37 4.72 -12.01 6.90
CA TYR A 37 5.42 -13.17 6.37
C TYR A 37 6.15 -13.92 7.48
N ASP A 38 6.30 -15.24 7.31
CA ASP A 38 7.06 -16.10 8.23
C ASP A 38 8.55 -15.69 8.34
N SER A 39 9.07 -14.98 7.34
CA SER A 39 10.41 -14.38 7.36
C SER A 39 10.57 -13.20 8.32
N GLY A 40 9.49 -12.79 9.00
CA GLY A 40 9.44 -11.61 9.86
C GLY A 40 9.29 -10.29 9.09
N THR A 41 9.25 -10.33 7.76
CA THR A 41 8.89 -9.19 6.92
C THR A 41 7.41 -8.86 7.06
N ARG A 42 7.11 -7.58 7.17
CA ARG A 42 5.73 -7.06 7.17
C ARG A 42 5.48 -6.25 5.93
N GLY A 43 4.22 -6.21 5.50
CA GLY A 43 3.82 -5.41 4.37
C GLY A 43 2.37 -4.98 4.41
N ILE A 44 2.01 -4.15 3.44
CA ILE A 44 0.65 -3.74 3.14
C ILE A 44 0.44 -4.03 1.66
N ALA A 45 -0.62 -4.76 1.32
CA ALA A 45 -1.09 -4.91 -0.05
C ALA A 45 -2.26 -3.96 -0.29
N PHE A 46 -2.16 -3.15 -1.33
CA PHE A 46 -3.28 -2.43 -1.89
C PHE A 46 -3.66 -3.07 -3.22
N ASN A 47 -4.93 -3.41 -3.40
CA ASN A 47 -5.46 -3.95 -4.65
C ASN A 47 -6.55 -3.04 -5.18
N HIS A 48 -6.45 -2.59 -6.44
CA HIS A 48 -7.48 -1.81 -7.10
C HIS A 48 -8.07 -2.59 -8.27
N VAL A 49 -9.39 -2.73 -8.27
CA VAL A 49 -10.16 -3.37 -9.34
C VAL A 49 -10.71 -2.30 -10.27
N GLY A 50 -10.31 -2.35 -11.53
CA GLY A 50 -10.72 -1.38 -12.55
C GLY A 50 -10.71 -1.99 -13.95
N PHE A 51 -11.75 -1.72 -14.73
CA PHE A 51 -11.92 -2.25 -16.09
C PHE A 51 -10.84 -1.79 -17.08
N ARG A 52 -10.08 -0.75 -16.72
CA ARG A 52 -8.97 -0.20 -17.51
C ARG A 52 -7.72 -1.07 -17.46
N TYR A 53 -7.62 -1.99 -16.50
CA TYR A 53 -6.50 -2.94 -16.40
C TYR A 53 -6.76 -4.20 -17.23
N PRO A 54 -5.75 -4.79 -17.88
CA PRO A 54 -5.90 -6.02 -18.68
C PRO A 54 -6.55 -7.18 -17.90
N ASN A 55 -6.17 -7.35 -16.62
CA ASN A 55 -6.70 -8.38 -15.73
C ASN A 55 -7.78 -7.85 -14.77
N LYS A 56 -8.29 -6.65 -15.02
CA LYS A 56 -9.24 -5.91 -14.17
C LYS A 56 -8.76 -5.62 -12.75
N ILE A 57 -7.52 -5.98 -12.39
CA ILE A 57 -6.93 -5.74 -11.08
C ILE A 57 -5.45 -5.39 -11.23
N LYS A 58 -4.98 -4.47 -10.38
CA LYS A 58 -3.56 -4.13 -10.19
C LYS A 58 -3.32 -3.89 -8.71
N SER A 59 -2.07 -4.10 -8.28
CA SER A 59 -1.69 -4.07 -6.88
C SER A 59 -0.42 -3.25 -6.64
N ILE A 60 -0.34 -2.62 -5.47
CA ILE A 60 0.87 -1.98 -4.93
C ILE A 60 1.17 -2.64 -3.59
N TYR A 61 2.43 -2.98 -3.36
CA TYR A 61 2.91 -3.55 -2.10
C TYR A 61 3.88 -2.59 -1.44
N ILE A 62 3.68 -2.34 -0.14
CA ILE A 62 4.61 -1.59 0.72
C ILE A 62 5.23 -2.60 1.68
N TYR A 63 6.56 -2.61 1.82
CA TYR A 63 7.25 -3.51 2.77
C TYR A 63 8.06 -2.74 3.81
N ASP A 64 8.22 -3.36 4.98
CA ASP A 64 8.91 -2.75 6.13
C ASP A 64 10.41 -2.51 5.93
N TRP A 65 11.02 -3.16 4.95
CA TRP A 65 12.44 -3.03 4.59
C TRP A 65 12.71 -1.97 3.52
N GLU A 66 11.67 -1.37 2.94
CA GLU A 66 11.83 -0.32 1.93
C GLU A 66 12.32 0.98 2.56
N THR A 67 12.93 1.85 1.76
CA THR A 67 13.36 3.15 2.25
C THR A 67 12.14 4.03 2.50
N PRO A 68 12.21 5.00 3.44
CA PRO A 68 11.11 5.92 3.72
C PRO A 68 10.58 6.63 2.47
N GLU A 69 11.47 6.99 1.54
CA GLU A 69 11.11 7.69 0.30
C GLU A 69 10.28 6.80 -0.63
N VAL A 70 10.66 5.53 -0.79
CA VAL A 70 9.90 4.55 -1.58
C VAL A 70 8.53 4.28 -0.96
N ILE A 71 8.48 4.20 0.38
CA ILE A 71 7.22 4.01 1.10
C ILE A 71 6.30 5.21 0.91
N GLU A 72 6.82 6.43 1.06
CA GLU A 72 6.06 7.67 0.87
C GLU A 72 5.50 7.78 -0.55
N GLU A 73 6.32 7.51 -1.58
CA GLU A 73 5.90 7.49 -2.98
C GLU A 73 4.71 6.53 -3.20
N LYS A 74 4.83 5.30 -2.68
CA LYS A 74 3.76 4.28 -2.79
C LYS A 74 2.50 4.68 -2.03
N VAL A 75 2.63 5.24 -0.84
CA VAL A 75 1.48 5.72 -0.05
C VAL A 75 0.74 6.81 -0.80
N ASN A 76 1.45 7.80 -1.36
CA ASN A 76 0.85 8.87 -2.15
C ASN A 76 0.18 8.32 -3.40
N LYS A 77 0.85 7.44 -4.16
CA LYS A 77 0.25 6.79 -5.34
C LYS A 77 -1.03 6.03 -5.00
N ILE A 78 -1.04 5.29 -3.88
CA ILE A 78 -2.25 4.59 -3.42
C ILE A 78 -3.37 5.58 -3.10
N LYS A 79 -3.07 6.70 -2.43
CA LYS A 79 -4.05 7.75 -2.13
C LYS A 79 -4.64 8.37 -3.40
N ASP A 80 -3.82 8.66 -4.40
CA ASP A 80 -4.30 9.19 -5.69
C ASP A 80 -5.21 8.19 -6.41
N VAL A 81 -4.87 6.90 -6.37
CA VAL A 81 -5.71 5.84 -6.93
C VAL A 81 -7.03 5.72 -6.16
N ILE A 82 -7.00 5.77 -4.83
CA ILE A 82 -8.19 5.76 -3.97
C ILE A 82 -9.09 6.97 -4.28
N ALA A 83 -8.51 8.16 -4.49
CA ALA A 83 -9.23 9.37 -4.87
C ALA A 83 -9.78 9.35 -6.31
N GLY A 84 -9.40 8.36 -7.12
CA GLY A 84 -9.79 8.28 -8.54
C GLY A 84 -9.00 9.21 -9.45
N GLU A 85 -7.92 9.81 -8.94
CA GLU A 85 -7.06 10.75 -9.65
C GLU A 85 -6.00 10.03 -10.50
N ALA A 86 -5.69 8.77 -10.19
CA ALA A 86 -4.68 7.99 -10.89
C ALA A 86 -5.08 6.52 -11.13
N LEU A 87 -4.39 5.88 -12.08
CA LEU A 87 -4.34 4.43 -12.23
C LEU A 87 -2.97 3.89 -11.79
N ILE A 88 -2.91 2.59 -11.54
CA ILE A 88 -1.67 1.86 -11.34
C ILE A 88 -1.13 1.47 -12.73
N GLU A 89 0.03 2.02 -13.10
CA GLU A 89 0.69 1.75 -14.38
C GLU A 89 1.25 0.34 -14.48
#